data_AF-A0A353BGR6-F1
#
_entry.id   AF-A0A353BGR6-F1
#
_cell.length_a   1.000
_cell.length_b   1.000
_cell.length_c   1.000
_cell.angle_alpha   90.00
_cell.angle_beta   90.00
_cell.angle_gamma   90.00
#
_symmetry.space_group_name_H-M   'P 1'
#
loop_
_entity.id
_entity.type
_entity.pdbx_description
1 polymer ?
#
loop_
_entity_poly.entity_id
_entity_poly.type
_entity_poly.pdbx_seq_one_letter_code
_entity_poly.pdbx_strand_id
1 'polypeptide(L)'
;MESLIAKYGYLMIAVGTFLEGEIILIWGGLWAQMGRLSLPLVMLFAYAGTVLGEFSLYCLGRWRGRWLFERFAPFRRILPRLE
;
A
#
# COMPACT_ATOMS: atom_id res chain seq x y z
N MET A 1 -27.20 -2.28 8.22
CA MET A 1 -26.59 -2.01 6.91
C MET A 1 -25.35 -1.11 7.01
N GLU A 2 -25.38 -0.07 7.86
CA GLU A 2 -24.22 0.77 8.23
C GLU A 2 -22.96 -0.02 8.65
N SER A 3 -23.11 -1.13 9.38
CA SER A 3 -21.99 -1.92 9.91
C SER A 3 -21.17 -2.64 8.85
N LEU A 4 -21.76 -3.01 7.71
CA LEU A 4 -21.02 -3.68 6.62
C LEU A 4 -20.11 -2.67 5.91
N ILE A 5 -20.61 -1.46 5.66
CA ILE A 5 -19.85 -0.39 5.02
C ILE A 5 -18.68 0.04 5.90
N ALA A 6 -18.91 0.17 7.22
CA ALA A 6 -17.83 0.45 8.16
C ALA A 6 -16.80 -0.69 8.19
N LYS A 7 -17.24 -1.95 8.23
CA LYS A 7 -16.33 -3.11 8.35
C LYS A 7 -15.48 -3.36 7.10
N TYR A 8 -16.06 -3.19 5.91
CA TYR A 8 -15.34 -3.39 4.64
C TYR A 8 -14.66 -2.12 4.13
N GLY A 9 -15.12 -0.93 4.54
CA GLY A 9 -14.53 0.35 4.14
C GLY A 9 -13.09 0.51 4.61
N TYR A 10 -12.81 0.19 5.88
CA TYR A 10 -11.43 0.23 6.40
C TYR A 10 -10.53 -0.83 5.75
N LEU A 11 -11.08 -2.02 5.46
CA LEU A 11 -10.34 -3.08 4.77
C LEU A 11 -10.00 -2.68 3.33
N MET A 12 -10.95 -2.07 2.61
CA MET A 12 -10.73 -1.53 1.28
C MET A 12 -9.69 -0.42 1.28
N ILE A 13 -9.64 0.42 2.31
CA ILE A 13 -8.60 1.44 2.44
C ILE A 13 -7.23 0.77 2.62
N ALA A 14 -7.12 -0.19 3.54
CA ALA A 14 -5.86 -0.88 3.81
C ALA A 14 -5.32 -1.68 2.62
N VAL A 15 -6.19 -2.31 1.83
CA VAL A 15 -5.80 -3.07 0.63
C VAL A 15 -5.63 -2.14 -0.57
N GLY A 16 -6.47 -1.13 -0.70
CA GLY A 16 -6.42 -0.18 -1.82
C GLY A 16 -5.16 0.66 -1.83
N THR A 17 -4.63 1.03 -0.65
CA THR A 17 -3.39 1.81 -0.56
C THR A 17 -2.15 1.05 -1.06
N PHE A 18 -2.23 -0.27 -1.27
CA PHE A 18 -1.17 -1.03 -1.97
C PHE A 18 -1.09 -0.71 -3.46
N LEU A 19 -2.21 -0.34 -4.09
CA LEU A 19 -2.27 -0.04 -5.53
C LEU A 19 -2.04 1.45 -5.78
N GLU A 20 -2.88 2.28 -5.14
CA GLU A 20 -2.89 3.72 -5.36
C GLU A 20 -3.31 4.40 -4.04
N GLY A 21 -2.31 4.88 -3.31
CA GLY A 21 -2.50 5.46 -1.98
C GLY A 21 -3.34 6.74 -2.00
N GLU A 22 -3.02 7.66 -2.92
CA GLU A 22 -3.66 8.99 -2.99
C GLU A 22 -5.16 8.91 -3.30
N ILE A 23 -5.56 8.14 -4.31
CA ILE A 23 -6.98 8.03 -4.69
C ILE A 23 -7.78 7.39 -3.56
N ILE A 24 -7.31 6.27 -3.01
CA ILE A 24 -8.00 5.55 -1.93
C ILE A 24 -8.14 6.42 -0.67
N LEU A 25 -7.15 7.25 -0.35
CA LEU A 25 -7.22 8.23 0.74
C LEU A 25 -8.28 9.30 0.50
N ILE A 26 -8.39 9.83 -0.73
CA ILE A 26 -9.43 10.81 -1.09
C ILE A 26 -10.82 10.19 -0.93
N TRP A 27 -11.03 8.97 -1.41
CA TRP A 27 -12.30 8.25 -1.25
C TRP A 27 -12.62 7.96 0.21
N GLY A 28 -11.63 7.52 1.00
CA GLY A 28 -11.78 7.28 2.44
C GLY A 28 -12.13 8.57 3.21
N GLY A 29 -11.52 9.70 2.84
CA GLY A 29 -11.82 11.01 3.40
C GLY A 29 -13.24 11.48 3.08
N LEU A 30 -13.69 11.29 1.83
CA LEU A 30 -15.06 11.57 1.39
C LEU A 30 -16.09 10.77 2.20
N TRP A 31 -15.86 9.47 2.39
CA TRP A 31 -16.74 8.64 3.20
C TRP A 31 -16.69 8.97 4.69
N ALA A 32 -15.54 9.41 5.21
CA ALA A 32 -15.45 9.91 6.57
C ALA A 32 -16.23 11.22 6.76
N GLN A 33 -16.19 12.13 5.78
CA GLN A 33 -16.96 13.37 5.78
C GLN A 33 -18.48 13.11 5.74
N MET A 34 -18.92 12.06 5.05
CA MET A 34 -20.32 11.62 5.01
C MET A 34 -20.79 10.94 6.32
N GLY A 35 -19.94 10.86 7.36
CA GLY A 35 -20.25 10.23 8.63
C GLY A 35 -20.30 8.69 8.59
N ARG A 36 -19.87 8.07 7.48
CA ARG A 36 -19.89 6.61 7.27
C ARG A 36 -18.65 5.91 7.87
N LEU A 37 -17.54 6.65 7.96
CA LEU A 37 -16.27 6.20 8.50
C LEU A 37 -15.73 7.25 9.47
N SER A 38 -14.90 6.81 10.41
CA SER A 38 -14.17 7.74 11.26
C SER A 38 -12.85 8.11 10.59
N LEU A 39 -12.61 9.40 10.45
CA LEU A 39 -11.41 9.95 9.83
C LEU A 39 -10.11 9.46 10.50
N PRO A 40 -10.03 9.33 11.85
CA PRO A 40 -8.85 8.77 12.52
C PRO A 40 -8.58 7.31 12.14
N LEU A 41 -9.62 6.47 12.03
CA LEU A 41 -9.43 5.08 11.61
C LEU A 41 -9.04 5.00 10.13
N VAL A 42 -9.62 5.82 9.26
CA VAL A 42 -9.20 5.90 7.85
C VAL A 42 -7.70 6.20 7.76
N MET A 43 -7.21 7.20 8.50
CA MET A 43 -5.78 7.53 8.56
C MET A 43 -4.93 6.37 9.08
N LEU A 44 -5.35 5.72 10.16
CA LEU A 44 -4.63 4.59 10.76
C LEU A 44 -4.51 3.41 9.78
N PHE A 45 -5.62 3.02 9.14
CA PHE A 45 -5.65 1.91 8.19
C PHE A 45 -4.92 2.24 6.89
N ALA A 46 -5.01 3.48 6.41
CA ALA A 46 -4.24 3.93 5.24
C ALA A 46 -2.73 3.86 5.53
N TYR A 47 -2.30 4.41 6.67
CA TYR A 47 -0.90 4.36 7.10
C TYR A 47 -0.39 2.92 7.24
N ALA A 48 -1.14 2.06 7.95
CA ALA A 48 -0.78 0.67 8.11
C ALA A 48 -0.71 -0.08 6.78
N GLY A 49 -1.67 0.16 5.88
CA GLY A 49 -1.70 -0.43 4.54
C GLY A 49 -0.49 -0.03 3.70
N THR A 50 -0.16 1.26 3.64
CA THR A 50 1.01 1.75 2.90
C THR A 50 2.32 1.19 3.46
N VAL A 51 2.51 1.23 4.78
CA VAL A 51 3.73 0.69 5.41
C VAL A 51 3.86 -0.80 5.11
N LEU A 52 2.81 -1.59 5.30
CA LEU A 52 2.83 -3.02 5.02
C LEU A 52 3.06 -3.32 3.53
N GLY A 53 2.54 -2.48 2.62
CA GLY A 53 2.76 -2.60 1.18
C GLY A 53 4.21 -2.38 0.79
N GLU A 54 4.79 -1.27 1.22
CA GLU A 54 6.20 -0.97 0.99
C GLU A 54 7.12 -2.04 1.60
N PHE A 55 6.84 -2.48 2.83
CA PHE A 55 7.59 -3.58 3.46
C PHE A 55 7.44 -4.90 2.71
N SER A 56 6.26 -5.19 2.18
CA SER A 56 6.01 -6.42 1.41
C SER A 56 6.80 -6.38 0.10
N LEU A 57 6.76 -5.26 -0.63
CA LEU A 57 7.53 -5.06 -1.86
C LEU A 57 9.04 -5.12 -1.59
N TYR A 58 9.51 -4.50 -0.50
CA TYR A 58 10.90 -4.57 -0.07
C TYR A 58 11.34 -6.00 0.25
N CYS A 59 10.56 -6.74 1.04
CA CYS A 59 10.86 -8.14 1.37
C CYS A 59 10.85 -9.03 0.13
N LEU A 60 9.90 -8.80 -0.79
CA LEU A 60 9.80 -9.55 -2.04
C LEU A 60 11.00 -9.25 -2.96
N GLY A 61 11.44 -7.99 -3.02
CA GLY A 61 12.68 -7.57 -3.66
C GLY A 61 13.94 -8.10 -2.98
N ARG A 62 13.95 -8.27 -1.65
CA ARG A 62 15.12 -8.76 -0.91
C ARG A 62 15.28 -10.29 -1.00
N TRP A 63 14.18 -11.04 -0.95
CA TRP A 63 14.19 -12.51 -1.02
C TRP A 63 14.29 -13.03 -2.46
N ARG A 64 13.62 -12.39 -3.42
CA ARG A 64 13.66 -12.77 -4.84
C ARG A 64 14.46 -11.83 -5.72
N GLY A 65 15.13 -10.83 -5.15
CA GLY A 65 16.00 -9.91 -5.87
C GLY A 65 17.06 -10.65 -6.67
N ARG A 66 17.76 -11.64 -6.09
CA ARG A 66 18.77 -12.41 -6.83
C ARG A 66 18.20 -13.13 -8.07
N TRP A 67 17.01 -13.72 -7.93
CA TRP A 67 16.30 -14.38 -9.06
C TRP A 67 15.78 -13.37 -10.09
N LEU A 68 15.34 -12.19 -9.65
CA LEU A 68 14.89 -11.10 -10.52
C LEU A 68 16.07 -10.45 -11.27
N PHE A 69 17.23 -10.30 -10.61
CA PHE A 69 18.49 -9.83 -11.19
C PHE A 69 19.05 -10.81 -12.23
N GLU A 70 18.90 -12.12 -12.02
CA GLU A 70 19.28 -13.12 -13.01
C GLU A 70 18.34 -13.15 -14.23
N ARG A 71 17.06 -12.81 -14.06
CA ARG A 71 16.07 -12.84 -15.15
C ARG A 71 15.95 -11.52 -15.93
N PHE A 72 16.26 -10.37 -15.31
CA PHE A 72 16.31 -9.06 -15.95
C PHE A 72 17.76 -8.56 -16.08
N ALA A 73 18.47 -9.11 -17.06
CA ALA A 73 19.83 -8.73 -17.43
C ALA A 73 20.11 -7.22 -17.74
N PRO A 74 19.14 -6.33 -18.09
CA PRO A 74 19.49 -4.94 -18.42
C PRO A 74 19.91 -4.09 -17.21
N PHE A 75 19.54 -4.47 -15.98
CA PHE A 75 19.82 -3.66 -14.78
C PHE A 75 21.29 -3.68 -14.33
N ARG A 76 22.12 -4.51 -14.97
CA ARG A 76 23.56 -4.62 -14.70
C ARG A 76 24.34 -3.33 -14.99
N ARG A 77 23.77 -2.38 -15.74
CA ARG A 77 24.45 -1.13 -16.15
C ARG A 77 24.27 0.06 -15.19
N ILE A 78 23.33 0.01 -14.24
CA ILE A 78 22.99 1.19 -13.40
C ILE A 78 23.68 1.17 -12.02
N LEU A 79 24.39 0.11 -11.66
CA LEU A 79 25.16 0.09 -10.41
C LEU A 79 26.60 0.59 -10.66
N PRO A 80 26.96 1.85 -10.33
CA PRO A 80 28.34 2.17 -10.06
C PRO A 80 28.77 1.33 -8.85
N ARG A 81 29.99 0.78 -8.94
CA ARG A 81 30.62 -0.04 -7.90
C ARG A 81 30.38 0.57 -6.52
N LEU A 82 29.60 -0.11 -5.70
CA LEU A 82 29.68 0.06 -4.25
C LEU A 82 30.76 -0.91 -3.80
N GLU A 83 31.99 -0.37 -3.73
CA GLU A 83 33.08 -0.88 -2.91
C GLU A 83 32.77 -0.66 -1.43
#